data_AF-A0A948QJW2-F1
#
_entry.id   AF-A0A948QJW2-F1
#
_cell.length_a   1.000
_cell.length_b   1.000
_cell.length_c   1.000
_cell.angle_alpha   90.00
_cell.angle_beta   90.00
_cell.angle_gamma   90.00
#
_symmetry.space_group_name_H-M   'P 1'
#
loop_
_entity.id
_entity.type
_entity.pdbx_description
1 polymer ?
#
loop_
_entity_poly.entity_id
_entity_poly.type
_entity_poly.pdbx_seq_one_letter_code
_entity_poly.pdbx_strand_id
1 'polypeptide(L)'
;MGERTTDAIAGLVFIILIIGLEYIHLDISFAKPYIWMFAILFHAYVFGKHAFPKRHWLITAPMGLILVFAAQSVFQTIWFYSGHLLNHFSDAWTLVLALICAHITTIHEDNNNDVLAPSTEETFLPWTNSRIVFATLLFLTALAAGLYVIVGAWQSQTMDAIRTPWPLLPSGTLAAIAIIWITALLSAIKVRAAAVTAAHASLAFVSTLSIAPLIYRIGYGFDGFLHIAGEKVLATSGTLNPKPFYYIGQYVFVTWLSRITQISLVDISKWLVPLAAAFLIPICLAFAYHRFKPKAGAALVLILLPLSLFVGSTPQGFSLVLGITAVICAIGVTRKD
;
A
#
# COMPACT_ATOMS: atom_id res chain seq x y z
N MET A 1 15.07 -30.46 -8.35
CA MET A 1 13.90 -29.95 -7.61
C MET A 1 13.26 -28.87 -8.46
N GLY A 2 11.93 -28.84 -8.57
CA GLY A 2 11.25 -27.74 -9.25
C GLY A 2 11.39 -26.44 -8.44
N GLU A 3 11.27 -25.30 -9.11
CA GLU A 3 11.34 -23.96 -8.50
C GLU A 3 10.31 -23.80 -7.35
N ARG A 4 9.12 -24.39 -7.48
CA ARG A 4 8.12 -24.40 -6.41
C ARG A 4 8.56 -25.17 -5.17
N THR A 5 9.28 -26.28 -5.36
CA THR A 5 9.80 -27.06 -4.22
C THR A 5 10.88 -26.27 -3.48
N THR A 6 11.71 -25.51 -4.20
CA THR A 6 12.71 -24.63 -3.57
C THR A 6 12.04 -23.48 -2.81
N ASP A 7 10.99 -22.87 -3.37
CA ASP A 7 10.23 -21.80 -2.72
C ASP A 7 9.53 -22.30 -1.44
N ALA A 8 8.94 -23.49 -1.49
CA ALA A 8 8.27 -24.10 -0.33
C ALA A 8 9.27 -24.47 0.79
N ILE A 9 10.44 -25.02 0.45
CA ILE A 9 11.48 -25.32 1.45
C ILE A 9 12.00 -24.02 2.07
N ALA A 10 12.29 -22.99 1.28
CA ALA A 10 12.71 -21.69 1.79
C ALA A 10 11.63 -21.08 2.70
N GLY A 11 10.36 -21.18 2.31
CA GLY A 11 9.22 -20.74 3.13
C GLY A 11 9.16 -21.46 4.47
N LEU A 12 9.32 -22.79 4.47
CA LEU A 12 9.36 -23.59 5.70
C LEU A 12 10.51 -23.19 6.62
N VAL A 13 11.69 -22.90 6.06
CA VAL A 13 12.84 -22.40 6.85
C VAL A 13 12.49 -21.08 7.52
N PHE A 14 11.86 -20.12 6.82
CA PHE A 14 11.43 -18.87 7.45
C PHE A 14 10.38 -19.07 8.55
N ILE A 15 9.42 -19.97 8.34
CA ILE A 15 8.42 -20.30 9.38
C ILE A 15 9.13 -20.85 10.62
N ILE A 16 10.05 -21.80 10.45
CA ILE A 16 10.84 -22.35 11.56
C ILE A 16 11.67 -21.27 12.25
N LEU A 17 12.27 -20.34 11.50
CA LEU A 17 13.04 -19.24 12.07
C LEU A 17 12.15 -18.25 12.84
N ILE A 18 10.99 -17.88 12.32
CA ILE A 18 10.06 -16.95 12.98
C ILE A 18 9.57 -17.54 14.31
N ILE A 19 9.15 -18.81 14.29
CA ILE A 19 8.73 -19.53 15.49
C ILE A 19 9.93 -19.72 16.43
N GLY A 20 11.07 -20.20 15.93
CA GLY A 20 12.28 -20.44 16.72
C GLY A 20 12.77 -19.19 17.44
N LEU A 21 12.77 -18.03 16.78
CA LEU A 21 13.14 -16.75 17.40
C LEU A 21 12.19 -16.34 18.52
N GLU A 22 10.90 -16.68 18.43
CA GLU A 22 9.92 -16.34 19.46
C GLU A 22 9.98 -17.30 20.65
N TYR A 23 10.23 -18.59 20.41
CA TYR A 23 10.14 -19.64 21.43
C TYR A 23 11.46 -20.07 22.06
N ILE A 24 12.58 -19.94 21.35
CA ILE A 24 13.90 -20.41 21.82
C ILE A 24 14.61 -19.31 22.62
N HIS A 25 14.02 -18.12 22.75
CA HIS A 25 14.63 -16.95 23.41
C HIS A 25 16.07 -16.70 22.94
N LEU A 26 16.37 -17.01 21.68
CA LEU A 26 17.66 -16.68 21.08
C LEU A 26 17.80 -15.16 21.13
N ASP A 27 18.80 -14.68 21.87
CA ASP A 27 19.07 -13.24 22.03
C ASP A 27 19.69 -12.66 20.76
N ILE A 28 18.89 -12.64 19.70
CA ILE A 28 19.19 -12.00 18.42
C ILE A 28 18.17 -10.89 18.21
N SER A 29 17.87 -10.17 19.29
CA SER A 29 16.92 -9.06 19.34
C SER A 29 17.16 -8.03 18.23
N PHE A 30 18.43 -7.78 17.88
CA PHE A 30 18.82 -6.91 16.77
C PHE A 30 18.49 -7.49 15.38
N ALA A 31 18.67 -8.80 15.14
CA ALA A 31 18.43 -9.37 13.81
C ALA A 31 16.96 -9.72 13.55
N LYS A 32 16.15 -9.87 14.60
CA LYS A 32 14.73 -10.28 14.49
C LYS A 32 13.93 -9.44 13.49
N PRO A 33 13.95 -8.09 13.52
CA PRO A 33 13.20 -7.27 12.55
C PRO A 33 13.66 -7.51 11.11
N TYR A 34 14.95 -7.72 10.88
CA TYR A 34 15.50 -7.98 9.55
C TYR A 34 15.06 -9.34 9.01
N ILE A 35 15.07 -10.38 9.85
CA ILE A 35 14.60 -11.72 9.47
C ILE A 35 13.11 -11.68 9.14
N TRP A 36 12.30 -10.98 9.94
CA TRP A 36 10.87 -10.83 9.71
C TRP A 36 10.60 -10.06 8.42
N MET A 37 11.29 -8.93 8.21
CA MET A 37 11.16 -8.14 6.98
C MET A 37 11.57 -8.95 5.75
N PHE A 38 12.69 -9.68 5.82
CA PHE A 38 13.13 -10.53 4.74
C PHE A 38 12.11 -11.64 4.43
N ALA A 39 11.57 -12.30 5.47
CA ALA A 39 10.54 -13.32 5.30
C ALA A 39 9.29 -12.74 4.62
N ILE A 40 8.83 -11.56 5.04
CA ILE A 40 7.70 -10.85 4.44
C ILE A 40 7.98 -10.55 2.96
N LEU A 41 9.14 -9.98 2.62
CA LEU A 41 9.49 -9.62 1.24
C LEU A 41 9.67 -10.86 0.34
N PHE A 42 10.29 -11.92 0.85
CA PHE A 42 10.41 -13.19 0.14
C PHE A 42 9.03 -13.78 -0.17
N HIS A 43 8.16 -13.88 0.83
CA HIS A 43 6.81 -14.41 0.62
C HIS A 43 5.92 -13.48 -0.20
N ALA A 44 6.13 -12.16 -0.14
CA ALA A 44 5.49 -11.22 -1.04
C ALA A 44 5.88 -11.50 -2.51
N TYR A 45 7.16 -11.75 -2.79
CA TYR A 45 7.60 -12.18 -4.12
C TYR A 45 6.94 -13.49 -4.55
N VAL A 46 6.96 -14.52 -3.69
CA VAL A 46 6.36 -15.84 -3.96
C VAL A 46 4.86 -15.72 -4.19
N PHE A 47 4.13 -15.06 -3.28
CA PHE A 47 2.68 -14.88 -3.38
C PHE A 47 2.33 -14.14 -4.67
N GLY A 48 3.03 -13.04 -4.95
CA GLY A 48 2.80 -12.24 -6.14
C GLY A 48 3.04 -13.01 -7.44
N LYS A 49 4.17 -13.72 -7.52
CA LYS A 49 4.55 -14.53 -8.69
C LYS A 49 3.49 -15.58 -9.02
N HIS A 50 2.90 -16.21 -7.99
CA HIS A 50 1.87 -17.22 -8.15
C HIS A 50 0.47 -16.64 -8.37
N ALA A 51 0.12 -15.52 -7.73
CA ALA A 51 -1.18 -14.89 -7.93
C ALA A 51 -1.32 -14.22 -9.31
N PHE A 52 -0.20 -13.79 -9.89
CA PHE A 52 -0.15 -13.07 -11.15
C PHE A 52 0.94 -13.66 -12.08
N PRO A 53 0.80 -14.93 -12.49
CA PRO A 53 1.79 -15.57 -13.33
C PRO A 53 1.92 -14.81 -14.66
N LYS A 54 3.10 -14.86 -15.28
CA LYS A 54 3.42 -14.19 -16.56
C LYS A 54 3.57 -12.67 -16.51
N ARG A 55 3.51 -12.04 -15.33
CA ARG A 55 3.82 -10.61 -15.13
C ARG A 55 5.26 -10.43 -14.62
N HIS A 56 5.84 -9.26 -14.90
CA HIS A 56 7.18 -8.91 -14.42
C HIS A 56 7.21 -8.79 -12.88
N TRP A 57 8.31 -9.21 -12.26
CA TRP A 57 8.44 -9.26 -10.80
C TRP A 57 8.23 -7.92 -10.10
N LEU A 58 8.58 -6.81 -10.75
CA LEU A 58 8.34 -5.45 -10.26
C LEU A 58 6.85 -5.11 -10.06
N ILE A 59 5.95 -5.84 -10.74
CA ILE A 59 4.51 -5.70 -10.56
C ILE A 59 4.02 -6.75 -9.56
N THR A 60 4.48 -7.99 -9.71
CA THR A 60 3.96 -9.09 -8.89
C THR A 60 4.39 -8.98 -7.43
N ALA A 61 5.65 -8.63 -7.12
CA ALA A 61 6.13 -8.57 -5.75
C ALA A 61 5.39 -7.51 -4.89
N PRO A 62 5.15 -6.27 -5.35
CA PRO A 62 4.29 -5.33 -4.63
C PRO A 62 2.86 -5.84 -4.43
N MET A 63 2.27 -6.49 -5.44
CA MET A 63 0.92 -7.07 -5.29
C MET A 63 0.91 -8.21 -4.28
N GLY A 64 1.93 -9.06 -4.28
CA GLY A 64 2.07 -10.12 -3.28
C GLY A 64 2.31 -9.56 -1.88
N LEU A 65 3.01 -8.43 -1.73
CA LEU A 65 3.14 -7.75 -0.43
C LEU A 65 1.79 -7.29 0.11
N ILE A 66 0.93 -6.74 -0.76
CA ILE A 66 -0.44 -6.37 -0.40
C ILE A 66 -1.23 -7.61 0.04
N LEU A 67 -1.09 -8.73 -0.67
CA LEU A 67 -1.79 -9.97 -0.33
C LEU A 67 -1.31 -10.56 1.01
N VAL A 68 0.01 -10.53 1.28
CA VAL A 68 0.56 -10.93 2.60
C VAL A 68 0.00 -10.03 3.70
N PHE A 69 0.01 -8.71 3.51
CA PHE A 69 -0.54 -7.76 4.50
C PHE A 69 -2.05 -7.93 4.71
N ALA A 70 -2.79 -8.21 3.65
CA ALA A 70 -4.23 -8.49 3.73
C ALA A 70 -4.48 -9.77 4.54
N ALA A 71 -3.80 -10.87 4.21
CA ALA A 71 -3.90 -12.13 4.96
C ALA A 71 -3.52 -11.93 6.43
N GLN A 72 -2.45 -11.18 6.69
CA GLN A 72 -2.01 -10.86 8.04
C GLN A 72 -3.05 -10.08 8.84
N SER A 73 -3.65 -9.03 8.24
CA SER A 73 -4.71 -8.25 8.88
C SER A 73 -5.93 -9.12 9.22
N VAL A 74 -6.31 -10.04 8.32
CA VAL A 74 -7.39 -11.00 8.55
C VAL A 74 -7.06 -11.94 9.73
N PHE A 75 -5.89 -12.58 9.73
CA PHE A 75 -5.52 -13.51 10.81
C PHE A 75 -5.38 -12.83 12.17
N GLN A 76 -4.82 -11.62 12.22
CA GLN A 76 -4.78 -10.80 13.43
C GLN A 76 -6.18 -10.44 13.95
N THR A 77 -7.10 -10.12 13.03
CA THR A 77 -8.49 -9.82 13.37
C THR A 77 -9.19 -11.06 13.94
N ILE A 78 -9.00 -12.22 13.31
CA ILE A 78 -9.53 -13.50 13.80
C ILE A 78 -8.97 -13.79 15.19
N TRP A 79 -7.66 -13.66 15.38
CA TRP A 79 -6.99 -13.87 16.67
C TRP A 79 -7.59 -13.02 17.79
N PHE A 80 -7.76 -11.72 17.53
CA PHE A 80 -8.36 -10.78 18.46
C PHE A 80 -9.81 -11.16 18.83
N TYR A 81 -10.63 -11.51 17.83
CA TYR A 81 -12.03 -11.87 18.08
C TYR A 81 -12.19 -13.20 18.80
N SER A 82 -11.29 -14.15 18.58
CA SER A 82 -11.22 -15.41 19.33
C SER A 82 -10.95 -15.24 20.82
N GLY A 83 -10.66 -14.03 21.29
CA GLY A 83 -10.50 -13.73 22.72
C GLY A 83 -9.05 -13.76 23.20
N HIS A 84 -8.09 -13.97 22.30
CA HIS A 84 -6.68 -13.96 22.64
C HIS A 84 -6.11 -12.53 22.65
N LEU A 85 -5.06 -12.33 23.44
CA LEU A 85 -4.33 -11.07 23.50
C LEU A 85 -3.42 -10.92 22.28
N LEU A 86 -3.28 -9.69 21.80
CA LEU A 86 -2.31 -9.30 20.79
C LEU A 86 -0.96 -8.98 21.44
N ASN A 87 0.08 -9.67 20.99
CA ASN A 87 1.45 -9.56 21.48
C ASN A 87 2.42 -10.16 20.45
N HIS A 88 3.69 -10.28 20.80
CA HIS A 88 4.70 -10.86 19.89
C HIS A 88 4.38 -12.31 19.47
N PHE A 89 3.74 -13.08 20.34
CA PHE A 89 3.30 -14.43 20.04
C PHE A 89 2.19 -14.45 18.97
N SER A 90 1.16 -13.62 19.13
CA SER A 90 0.11 -13.51 18.11
C SER A 90 0.68 -13.01 16.78
N ASP A 91 1.63 -12.07 16.83
CA ASP A 91 2.29 -11.54 15.63
C ASP A 91 3.04 -12.62 14.85
N ALA A 92 3.81 -13.46 15.54
CA ALA A 92 4.54 -14.56 14.93
C ALA A 92 3.58 -15.58 14.29
N TRP A 93 2.55 -16.02 15.03
CA TRP A 93 1.63 -17.05 14.55
C TRP A 93 0.75 -16.59 13.40
N THR A 94 0.16 -15.41 13.52
CA THR A 94 -0.66 -14.84 12.44
C THR A 94 0.17 -14.60 11.19
N LEU A 95 1.43 -14.16 11.35
CA LEU A 95 2.35 -14.02 10.22
C LEU A 95 2.62 -15.37 9.58
N VAL A 96 2.96 -16.41 10.34
CA VAL A 96 3.14 -17.77 9.82
C VAL A 96 1.91 -18.23 9.04
N LEU A 97 0.70 -18.01 9.54
CA LEU A 97 -0.54 -18.34 8.81
C LEU A 97 -0.67 -17.55 7.50
N ALA A 98 -0.35 -16.26 7.51
CA ALA A 98 -0.32 -15.43 6.30
C ALA A 98 0.72 -15.92 5.29
N LEU A 99 1.90 -16.36 5.75
CA LEU A 99 2.95 -16.92 4.90
C LEU A 99 2.53 -18.28 4.31
N ILE A 100 1.83 -19.11 5.08
CA ILE A 100 1.28 -20.39 4.59
C ILE A 100 0.25 -20.13 3.48
N CYS A 101 -0.60 -19.10 3.61
CA CYS A 101 -1.53 -18.73 2.54
C CYS A 101 -0.84 -18.42 1.20
N ALA A 102 0.33 -17.78 1.23
CA ALA A 102 1.13 -17.51 0.02
C ALA A 102 1.57 -18.79 -0.72
N HIS A 103 1.70 -19.90 0.01
CA HIS A 103 2.08 -21.20 -0.55
C HIS A 103 0.88 -22.07 -0.91
N ILE A 104 -0.27 -21.94 -0.24
CA ILE A 104 -1.48 -22.70 -0.59
C ILE A 104 -1.99 -22.32 -1.98
N THR A 105 -1.90 -21.06 -2.38
CA THR A 105 -2.30 -20.60 -3.72
C THR A 105 -1.52 -21.26 -4.86
N THR A 106 -0.39 -21.90 -4.56
CA THR A 106 0.45 -22.62 -5.55
C THR A 106 -0.07 -24.01 -5.92
N ILE A 107 -0.93 -24.60 -5.07
CA ILE A 107 -1.36 -26.00 -5.21
C ILE A 107 -2.38 -26.16 -6.36
N HIS A 108 -3.03 -25.07 -6.80
CA HIS A 108 -4.18 -25.15 -7.71
C HIS A 108 -3.88 -24.85 -9.19
N GLU A 109 -2.65 -24.44 -9.55
CA GLU A 109 -2.39 -23.88 -10.90
C GLU A 109 -1.85 -24.86 -11.97
N ASP A 110 -1.56 -26.12 -11.66
CA ASP A 110 -0.98 -27.04 -12.68
C ASP A 110 -1.96 -27.60 -13.71
N ASN A 111 -3.27 -27.40 -13.54
CA ASN A 111 -4.29 -27.98 -14.43
C ASN A 111 -4.87 -27.01 -15.47
N ASN A 112 -4.48 -25.73 -15.48
CA ASN A 112 -4.98 -24.75 -16.45
C ASN A 112 -3.90 -24.31 -17.44
N ASN A 113 -3.44 -25.26 -18.26
CA ASN A 113 -2.57 -24.98 -19.41
C ASN A 113 -3.21 -24.05 -20.47
N ASP A 114 -4.50 -23.71 -20.36
CA ASP A 114 -5.23 -22.89 -21.34
C ASP A 114 -5.77 -21.56 -20.80
N VAL A 115 -5.21 -21.02 -19.72
CA VAL A 115 -5.25 -19.55 -19.54
C VAL A 115 -4.24 -18.95 -20.49
N LEU A 116 -4.61 -18.96 -21.79
CA LEU A 116 -4.06 -18.07 -22.80
C LEU A 116 -3.95 -16.72 -22.12
N ALA A 117 -2.71 -16.32 -21.82
CA ALA A 117 -2.45 -14.92 -21.56
C ALA A 117 -3.10 -14.21 -22.74
N PRO A 118 -3.92 -13.17 -22.55
CA PRO A 118 -4.37 -12.39 -23.69
C PRO A 118 -3.09 -12.14 -24.49
N SER A 119 -3.07 -12.60 -25.74
CA SER A 119 -1.96 -12.37 -26.65
C SER A 119 -1.93 -10.87 -26.86
N THR A 120 -1.32 -10.21 -25.88
CA THR A 120 -1.05 -8.80 -25.89
C THR A 120 0.10 -8.70 -26.86
N GLU A 121 -0.24 -8.76 -28.16
CA GLU A 121 0.39 -7.88 -29.13
C GLU A 121 0.10 -6.47 -28.61
N GLU A 122 0.88 -6.09 -27.60
CA GLU A 122 0.96 -4.74 -27.13
C GLU A 122 1.51 -4.01 -28.33
N THR A 123 0.67 -3.18 -28.95
CA THR A 123 1.19 -2.00 -29.63
C THR A 123 1.76 -1.09 -28.55
N PHE A 124 2.83 -1.53 -27.88
CA PHE A 124 3.72 -0.65 -27.17
C PHE A 124 4.13 0.36 -28.22
N LEU A 125 3.64 1.59 -28.06
CA LEU A 125 4.26 2.68 -28.77
C LEU A 125 5.75 2.60 -28.41
N PRO A 126 6.66 2.49 -29.38
CA PRO A 126 8.08 2.42 -29.07
C PRO A 126 8.47 3.67 -28.29
N TRP A 127 9.44 3.51 -27.39
CA TRP A 127 10.03 4.64 -26.70
C TRP A 127 10.88 5.42 -27.70
N THR A 128 10.35 6.53 -28.21
CA THR A 128 11.11 7.49 -29.01
C THR A 128 11.85 8.44 -28.06
N ASN A 129 13.00 8.97 -28.49
CA ASN A 129 13.77 9.93 -27.69
C ASN A 129 12.91 11.13 -27.26
N SER A 130 12.05 11.65 -28.14
CA SER A 130 11.13 12.76 -27.81
C SER A 130 10.14 12.40 -26.71
N ARG A 131 9.64 11.15 -26.68
CA ARG A 131 8.71 10.68 -25.64
C ARG A 131 9.43 10.47 -24.31
N ILE A 132 10.66 9.96 -24.33
CA ILE A 132 11.50 9.84 -23.13
C ILE A 132 11.75 11.23 -22.56
N VAL A 133 12.25 12.17 -23.38
CA VAL A 133 12.52 13.55 -22.97
C VAL A 133 11.25 14.21 -22.41
N PHE A 134 10.11 14.06 -23.09
CA PHE A 134 8.84 14.61 -22.60
C PHE A 134 8.41 14.01 -21.26
N ALA A 135 8.48 12.68 -21.10
CA ALA A 135 8.16 12.01 -19.83
C ALA A 135 9.09 12.47 -18.70
N THR A 136 10.39 12.63 -18.98
CA THR A 136 11.36 13.14 -18.02
C THR A 136 11.06 14.57 -17.61
N LEU A 137 10.73 15.45 -18.57
CA LEU A 137 10.36 16.84 -18.29
C LEU A 137 9.10 16.93 -17.42
N LEU A 138 8.08 16.11 -17.73
CA LEU A 138 6.88 16.01 -16.89
C LEU A 138 7.23 15.56 -15.47
N PHE A 139 8.09 14.54 -15.33
CA PHE A 139 8.46 14.00 -14.04
C PHE A 139 9.23 15.03 -13.20
N LEU A 140 10.22 15.70 -13.78
CA LEU A 140 10.98 16.75 -13.09
C LEU A 140 10.10 17.93 -12.68
N THR A 141 9.14 18.31 -13.54
CA THR A 141 8.18 19.39 -13.23
C THR A 141 7.27 18.97 -12.07
N ALA A 142 6.72 17.76 -12.11
CA ALA A 142 5.90 17.19 -11.05
C ALA A 142 6.67 17.09 -9.73
N LEU A 143 7.94 16.68 -9.78
CA LEU A 143 8.79 16.55 -8.61
C LEU A 143 9.09 17.91 -7.99
N ALA A 144 9.47 18.91 -8.79
CA ALA A 144 9.72 20.26 -8.30
C ALA A 144 8.48 20.88 -7.64
N ALA A 145 7.32 20.79 -8.30
CA ALA A 145 6.05 21.27 -7.73
C ALA A 145 5.65 20.47 -6.49
N GLY A 146 5.84 19.15 -6.49
CA GLY A 146 5.54 18.28 -5.36
C GLY A 146 6.40 18.59 -4.13
N LEU A 147 7.71 18.82 -4.34
CA LEU A 147 8.63 19.25 -3.31
C LEU A 147 8.24 20.61 -2.74
N TYR A 148 7.83 21.56 -3.59
CA TYR A 148 7.33 22.86 -3.13
C TYR A 148 6.11 22.71 -2.21
N VAL A 149 5.15 21.86 -2.56
CA VAL A 149 3.97 21.58 -1.72
C VAL A 149 4.37 20.92 -0.39
N ILE A 150 5.20 19.87 -0.44
CA ILE A 150 5.61 19.11 0.75
C ILE A 150 6.44 19.98 1.71
N VAL A 151 7.43 20.71 1.19
CA VAL A 151 8.28 21.61 1.99
C VAL A 151 7.44 22.77 2.55
N GLY A 152 6.55 23.35 1.74
CA GLY A 152 5.63 24.39 2.20
C GLY A 152 4.72 23.90 3.33
N ALA A 153 4.15 22.70 3.22
CA ALA A 153 3.33 22.08 4.25
C ALA A 153 4.12 21.80 5.54
N TRP A 154 5.35 21.27 5.42
CA TRP A 154 6.24 21.04 6.54
C TRP A 154 6.61 22.33 7.29
N GLN A 155 6.90 23.41 6.56
CA GLN A 155 7.24 24.71 7.14
C GLN A 155 6.04 25.45 7.73
N SER A 156 4.82 25.06 7.36
CA SER A 156 3.56 25.70 7.79
C SER A 156 2.84 24.90 8.88
N GLN A 157 3.60 24.11 9.66
CA GLN A 157 3.08 23.31 10.76
C GLN A 157 2.37 24.16 11.81
N THR A 158 1.27 23.63 12.34
CA THR A 158 0.54 24.27 13.44
C THR A 158 0.08 23.26 14.49
N MET A 159 -0.09 23.77 15.70
CA MET A 159 -0.73 23.09 16.84
C MET A 159 -2.15 23.61 17.07
N ASP A 160 -2.56 24.65 16.34
CA ASP A 160 -3.84 25.33 16.52
C ASP A 160 -4.97 24.56 15.84
N ALA A 161 -6.17 24.67 16.42
CA ALA A 161 -7.41 24.18 15.81
C ALA A 161 -7.86 25.12 14.68
N ILE A 162 -7.30 24.93 13.49
CA ILE A 162 -7.64 25.69 12.28
C ILE A 162 -8.76 25.00 11.48
N ARG A 163 -9.58 25.80 10.79
CA ARG A 163 -10.66 25.29 9.92
C ARG A 163 -10.14 24.71 8.60
N THR A 164 -9.02 25.23 8.11
CA THR A 164 -8.47 24.88 6.80
C THR A 164 -6.97 25.16 6.76
N PRO A 165 -6.16 24.30 6.09
CA PRO A 165 -4.71 24.52 5.98
C PRO A 165 -4.34 25.58 4.94
N TRP A 166 -5.24 25.93 4.01
CA TRP A 166 -4.91 26.76 2.85
C TRP A 166 -4.34 28.15 3.21
N PRO A 167 -4.82 28.87 4.24
CA PRO A 167 -4.27 30.18 4.61
C PRO A 167 -2.86 30.12 5.18
N LEU A 168 -2.41 28.97 5.68
CA LEU A 168 -1.05 28.80 6.20
C LEU A 168 -0.04 28.48 5.11
N LEU A 169 -0.50 27.90 4.00
CA LEU A 169 0.36 27.45 2.92
C LEU A 169 0.84 28.63 2.06
N PRO A 170 2.04 28.51 1.44
CA PRO A 170 2.53 29.48 0.47
C PRO A 170 1.51 29.77 -0.65
N SER A 171 1.45 31.02 -1.13
CA SER A 171 0.46 31.49 -2.11
C SER A 171 0.48 30.76 -3.47
N GLY A 172 1.55 30.01 -3.77
CA GLY A 172 1.65 29.17 -4.98
C GLY A 172 1.16 27.73 -4.81
N THR A 173 0.77 27.29 -3.61
CA THR A 173 0.53 25.86 -3.33
C THR A 173 -0.59 25.26 -4.18
N LEU A 174 -1.72 25.95 -4.35
CA LEU A 174 -2.81 25.46 -5.19
C LEU A 174 -2.40 25.35 -6.67
N ALA A 175 -1.62 26.31 -7.17
CA ALA A 175 -1.08 26.26 -8.53
C ALA A 175 -0.09 25.09 -8.69
N ALA A 176 0.77 24.85 -7.70
CA ALA A 176 1.68 23.71 -7.68
C ALA A 176 0.90 22.38 -7.69
N ILE A 177 -0.14 22.23 -6.87
CA ILE A 177 -1.02 21.05 -6.89
C ILE A 177 -1.63 20.86 -8.29
N ALA A 178 -2.18 21.92 -8.88
CA ALA A 178 -2.75 21.85 -10.23
C ALA A 178 -1.72 21.40 -11.27
N ILE A 179 -0.49 21.94 -11.22
CA ILE A 179 0.61 21.52 -12.10
C ILE A 179 0.89 20.03 -11.97
N ILE A 180 1.00 19.50 -10.75
CA ILE A 180 1.32 18.08 -10.52
C ILE A 180 0.21 17.19 -11.11
N TRP A 181 -1.07 17.52 -10.88
CA TRP A 181 -2.19 16.77 -11.47
C TRP A 181 -2.27 16.88 -12.99
N ILE A 182 -1.93 18.05 -13.56
CA ILE A 182 -1.82 18.24 -15.02
C ILE A 182 -0.69 17.37 -15.58
N THR A 183 0.46 17.26 -14.92
CA THR A 183 1.55 16.39 -15.40
C THR A 183 1.13 14.91 -15.40
N ALA A 184 0.41 14.44 -14.37
CA ALA A 184 -0.15 13.09 -14.34
C ALA A 184 -1.14 12.85 -15.48
N LEU A 185 -2.00 13.83 -15.76
CA LEU A 185 -2.94 13.79 -16.88
C LEU A 185 -2.23 13.77 -18.24
N LEU A 186 -1.22 14.62 -18.44
CA LEU A 186 -0.42 14.66 -19.66
C LEU A 186 0.37 13.36 -19.85
N SER A 187 0.88 12.75 -18.77
CA SER A 187 1.48 11.42 -18.84
C SER A 187 0.46 10.40 -19.37
N ALA A 188 -0.76 10.39 -18.85
CA ALA A 188 -1.80 9.47 -19.32
C ALA A 188 -2.17 9.67 -20.81
N ILE A 189 -2.31 10.93 -21.26
CA ILE A 189 -2.77 11.25 -22.62
C ILE A 189 -1.66 11.15 -23.67
N LYS A 190 -0.48 11.69 -23.37
CA LYS A 190 0.62 11.90 -24.32
C LYS A 190 1.71 10.86 -24.15
N VAL A 191 2.10 10.53 -22.92
CA VAL A 191 3.09 9.47 -22.69
C VAL A 191 2.44 8.11 -22.86
N ARG A 192 1.21 7.85 -22.40
CA ARG A 192 0.48 6.57 -22.61
C ARG A 192 1.26 5.32 -22.16
N ALA A 193 2.11 5.45 -21.14
CA ALA A 193 2.78 4.33 -20.49
C ALA A 193 2.19 4.16 -19.09
N ALA A 194 1.66 2.96 -18.80
CA ALA A 194 0.93 2.68 -17.56
C ALA A 194 1.81 2.95 -16.32
N ALA A 195 3.01 2.37 -16.29
CA ALA A 195 3.95 2.53 -15.17
C ALA A 195 4.35 4.00 -14.94
N VAL A 196 4.64 4.74 -16.01
CA VAL A 196 5.03 6.16 -15.92
C VAL A 196 3.85 7.01 -15.45
N THR A 197 2.65 6.70 -15.92
CA THR A 197 1.43 7.39 -15.48
C THR A 197 1.13 7.10 -14.01
N ALA A 198 1.29 5.85 -13.56
CA ALA A 198 1.18 5.52 -12.14
C ALA A 198 2.21 6.27 -11.30
N ALA A 199 3.46 6.39 -11.76
CA ALA A 199 4.48 7.16 -11.03
C ALA A 199 4.09 8.63 -10.87
N HIS A 200 3.62 9.29 -11.93
CA HIS A 200 3.15 10.68 -11.85
C HIS A 200 1.90 10.83 -10.98
N ALA A 201 0.95 9.91 -11.09
CA ALA A 201 -0.25 9.91 -10.26
C ALA A 201 0.12 9.68 -8.78
N SER A 202 1.00 8.73 -8.46
CA SER A 202 1.49 8.54 -7.09
C SER A 202 2.15 9.79 -6.54
N LEU A 203 2.96 10.48 -7.35
CA LEU A 203 3.54 11.76 -6.94
C LEU A 203 2.48 12.82 -6.66
N ALA A 204 1.45 12.94 -7.51
CA ALA A 204 0.31 13.83 -7.29
C ALA A 204 -0.44 13.53 -5.98
N PHE A 205 -0.72 12.26 -5.72
CA PHE A 205 -1.35 11.83 -4.49
C PHE A 205 -0.46 12.08 -3.27
N VAL A 206 0.82 11.68 -3.29
CA VAL A 206 1.76 11.90 -2.17
C VAL A 206 1.83 13.39 -1.85
N SER A 207 2.03 14.25 -2.85
CA SER A 207 2.12 15.69 -2.63
C SER A 207 0.83 16.31 -2.08
N THR A 208 -0.34 15.83 -2.53
CA THR A 208 -1.63 16.39 -2.08
C THR A 208 -2.06 15.84 -0.71
N LEU A 209 -1.98 14.52 -0.53
CA LEU A 209 -2.45 13.84 0.69
C LEU A 209 -1.50 14.02 1.87
N SER A 210 -0.22 14.34 1.64
CA SER A 210 0.73 14.65 2.72
C SER A 210 0.47 15.98 3.41
N ILE A 211 -0.30 16.91 2.81
CA ILE A 211 -0.53 18.25 3.36
C ILE A 211 -1.09 18.16 4.79
N ALA A 212 -2.13 17.35 5.01
CA ALA A 212 -2.75 17.23 6.32
C ALA A 212 -1.82 16.61 7.38
N PRO A 213 -1.22 15.41 7.18
CA PRO A 213 -0.33 14.83 8.19
C PRO A 213 0.94 15.66 8.42
N LEU A 214 1.37 16.50 7.46
CA LEU A 214 2.51 17.40 7.64
C LEU A 214 2.15 18.67 8.41
N ILE A 215 1.02 19.33 8.12
CA ILE A 215 0.63 20.59 8.77
C ILE A 215 0.12 20.36 10.20
N TYR A 216 -0.73 19.36 10.39
CA TYR A 216 -1.39 19.10 11.66
C TYR A 216 -0.50 18.24 12.57
N ARG A 217 0.42 18.90 13.29
CA ARG A 217 1.46 18.23 14.09
C ARG A 217 0.87 17.29 15.16
N ILE A 218 -0.23 17.68 15.79
CA ILE A 218 -0.89 16.85 16.81
C ILE A 218 -1.67 15.70 16.14
N GLY A 219 -2.40 16.00 15.06
CA GLY A 219 -3.23 15.07 14.32
C GLY A 219 -4.33 15.81 13.56
N TYR A 220 -4.88 15.17 12.53
CA TYR A 220 -5.95 15.75 11.70
C TYR A 220 -7.32 15.18 12.07
N GLY A 221 -8.26 16.07 12.40
CA GLY A 221 -9.63 15.71 12.76
C GLY A 221 -9.75 15.10 14.16
N PHE A 222 -10.97 15.14 14.72
CA PHE A 222 -11.26 14.57 16.04
C PHE A 222 -11.12 13.03 16.06
N ASP A 223 -11.58 12.38 14.99
CA ASP A 223 -11.65 10.91 14.90
C ASP A 223 -10.27 10.24 14.96
N GLY A 224 -9.24 10.87 14.37
CA GLY A 224 -7.87 10.38 14.41
C GLY A 224 -7.32 10.22 15.83
N PHE A 225 -7.72 11.10 16.77
CA PHE A 225 -7.31 10.99 18.17
C PHE A 225 -7.94 9.79 18.88
N LEU A 226 -9.21 9.51 18.61
CA LEU A 226 -9.91 8.35 19.17
C LEU A 226 -9.27 7.05 18.67
N HIS A 227 -8.92 6.98 17.39
CA HIS A 227 -8.27 5.81 16.81
C HIS A 227 -6.88 5.58 17.40
N ILE A 228 -6.05 6.62 17.48
CA ILE A 228 -4.72 6.52 18.10
C ILE A 228 -4.82 6.09 19.57
N ALA A 229 -5.82 6.58 20.31
CA ALA A 229 -6.03 6.17 21.70
C ALA A 229 -6.38 4.68 21.80
N GLY A 230 -7.31 4.19 20.97
CA GLY A 230 -7.66 2.77 20.91
C GLY A 230 -6.49 1.89 20.51
N GLU A 231 -5.73 2.29 19.51
CA GLU A 231 -4.53 1.59 19.05
C GLU A 231 -3.45 1.53 20.15
N LYS A 232 -3.26 2.61 20.93
CA LYS A 232 -2.35 2.60 22.09
C LYS A 232 -2.80 1.62 23.16
N VAL A 233 -4.08 1.63 23.54
CA VAL A 233 -4.63 0.67 24.52
C VAL A 233 -4.44 -0.76 24.03
N LEU A 234 -4.71 -1.01 22.74
CA LEU A 234 -4.53 -2.32 22.12
C LEU A 234 -3.05 -2.73 22.08
N ALA A 235 -2.14 -1.81 21.78
CA ALA A 235 -0.70 -2.07 21.77
C ALA A 235 -0.14 -2.43 23.15
N THR A 236 -0.66 -1.81 24.23
CA THR A 236 -0.17 -2.04 25.59
C THR A 236 -0.84 -3.21 26.29
N SER A 237 -2.14 -3.41 26.09
CA SER A 237 -2.92 -4.44 26.81
C SER A 237 -3.16 -5.70 25.98
N GLY A 238 -2.93 -5.65 24.67
CA GLY A 238 -3.27 -6.71 23.74
C GLY A 238 -4.78 -6.89 23.50
N THR A 239 -5.63 -6.06 24.09
CA THR A 239 -7.09 -6.18 23.96
C THR A 239 -7.78 -4.81 23.95
N LEU A 240 -9.08 -4.78 23.65
CA LEU A 240 -9.91 -3.58 23.72
C LEU A 240 -11.31 -3.96 24.19
N ASN A 241 -11.83 -3.25 25.20
CA ASN A 241 -13.17 -3.48 25.75
C ASN A 241 -13.99 -2.17 25.76
N PRO A 242 -15.22 -2.17 25.21
CA PRO A 242 -15.83 -3.25 24.45
C PRO A 242 -15.11 -3.50 23.11
N LYS A 243 -15.18 -4.72 22.57
CA LYS A 243 -14.57 -5.05 21.27
C LYS A 243 -15.28 -4.28 20.14
N PRO A 244 -14.60 -3.40 19.39
CA PRO A 244 -15.24 -2.60 18.35
C PRO A 244 -15.41 -3.42 17.07
N PHE A 245 -16.65 -3.52 16.56
CA PHE A 245 -16.93 -4.29 15.34
C PHE A 245 -16.25 -3.74 14.08
N TYR A 246 -16.31 -2.42 13.87
CA TYR A 246 -15.96 -1.79 12.58
C TYR A 246 -14.49 -1.38 12.43
N TYR A 247 -13.76 -1.20 13.53
CA TYR A 247 -12.47 -0.49 13.50
C TYR A 247 -11.25 -1.39 13.65
N ILE A 248 -11.49 -2.62 14.10
CA ILE A 248 -10.42 -3.48 14.61
C ILE A 248 -9.42 -3.88 13.52
N GLY A 249 -9.85 -4.05 12.27
CA GLY A 249 -8.97 -4.47 11.18
C GLY A 249 -7.80 -3.51 10.95
N GLN A 250 -8.06 -2.20 11.03
CA GLN A 250 -6.98 -1.20 11.02
C GLN A 250 -6.15 -1.27 12.30
N TYR A 251 -6.77 -1.33 13.48
CA TYR A 251 -6.03 -1.24 14.74
C TYR A 251 -5.07 -2.41 14.93
N VAL A 252 -5.50 -3.65 14.63
CA VAL A 252 -4.62 -4.82 14.72
C VAL A 252 -3.50 -4.73 13.70
N PHE A 253 -3.76 -4.19 12.51
CA PHE A 253 -2.74 -3.99 11.48
C PHE A 253 -1.71 -2.93 11.87
N VAL A 254 -2.15 -1.78 12.38
CA VAL A 254 -1.28 -0.69 12.84
C VAL A 254 -0.41 -1.15 14.01
N THR A 255 -1.00 -1.82 15.01
CA THR A 255 -0.26 -2.29 16.19
C THR A 255 0.75 -3.37 15.83
N TRP A 256 0.36 -4.32 14.97
CA TRP A 256 1.27 -5.32 14.40
C TRP A 256 2.43 -4.66 13.64
N LEU A 257 2.13 -3.73 12.73
CA LEU A 257 3.14 -3.06 11.91
C LEU A 257 4.11 -2.26 12.78
N SER A 258 3.63 -1.59 13.83
CA SER A 258 4.47 -0.86 14.78
C SER A 258 5.45 -1.77 15.52
N ARG A 259 5.00 -2.95 15.96
CA ARG A 259 5.87 -3.91 16.68
C ARG A 259 6.95 -4.53 15.79
N ILE A 260 6.67 -4.74 14.50
CA ILE A 260 7.64 -5.32 13.57
C ILE A 260 8.65 -4.30 13.05
N THR A 261 8.15 -3.13 12.65
CA THR A 261 8.99 -2.12 11.98
C THR A 261 9.69 -1.19 12.96
N GLN A 262 9.27 -1.19 14.23
CA GLN A 262 9.69 -0.22 15.24
C GLN A 262 9.35 1.24 14.89
N ILE A 263 8.56 1.46 13.84
CA ILE A 263 7.99 2.78 13.54
C ILE A 263 6.94 3.09 14.62
N SER A 264 6.92 4.35 15.07
CA SER A 264 5.99 4.77 16.11
C SER A 264 4.54 4.51 15.65
N LEU A 265 3.72 4.00 16.57
CA LEU A 265 2.31 3.74 16.31
C LEU A 265 1.61 4.98 15.77
N VAL A 266 1.92 6.16 16.34
CA VAL A 266 1.33 7.44 15.91
C VAL A 266 1.69 7.77 14.47
N ASP A 267 2.91 7.51 14.03
CA ASP A 267 3.33 7.81 12.65
C ASP A 267 2.67 6.84 11.67
N ILE A 268 2.58 5.54 12.01
CA ILE A 268 1.83 4.59 11.18
C ILE A 268 0.38 5.04 11.07
N SER A 269 -0.29 5.37 12.18
CA SER A 269 -1.68 5.84 12.16
C SER A 269 -1.83 7.13 11.37
N LYS A 270 -0.87 8.05 11.41
CA LYS A 270 -0.96 9.30 10.61
C LYS A 270 -0.80 9.05 9.11
N TRP A 271 0.09 8.14 8.72
CA TRP A 271 0.53 8.00 7.33
C TRP A 271 -0.07 6.81 6.57
N LEU A 272 -0.66 5.83 7.26
CA LEU A 272 -1.15 4.59 6.66
C LEU A 272 -2.08 4.85 5.47
N VAL A 273 -3.17 5.60 5.66
CA VAL A 273 -4.14 5.84 4.58
C VAL A 273 -3.61 6.79 3.50
N PRO A 274 -2.99 7.94 3.81
CA PRO A 274 -2.39 8.80 2.80
C PRO A 274 -1.41 8.07 1.88
N LEU A 275 -0.52 7.26 2.45
CA LEU A 275 0.47 6.51 1.67
C LEU A 275 -0.17 5.32 0.94
N ALA A 276 -1.07 4.57 1.58
CA ALA A 276 -1.77 3.48 0.92
C ALA A 276 -2.56 3.99 -0.30
N ALA A 277 -3.31 5.08 -0.16
CA ALA A 277 -4.03 5.69 -1.28
C ALA A 277 -3.08 6.14 -2.40
N ALA A 278 -1.96 6.78 -2.03
CA ALA A 278 -1.02 7.34 -2.99
C ALA A 278 -0.27 6.29 -3.82
N PHE A 279 0.01 5.12 -3.26
CA PHE A 279 0.70 4.06 -3.99
C PHE A 279 -0.25 3.01 -4.55
N LEU A 280 -1.18 2.49 -3.75
CA LEU A 280 -2.00 1.36 -4.16
C LEU A 280 -2.94 1.72 -5.30
N ILE A 281 -3.64 2.86 -5.22
CA ILE A 281 -4.63 3.24 -6.24
C ILE A 281 -3.96 3.42 -7.62
N PRO A 282 -2.88 4.22 -7.78
CA PRO A 282 -2.22 4.34 -9.07
C PRO A 282 -1.58 3.06 -9.59
N ILE A 283 -0.97 2.24 -8.71
CA ILE A 283 -0.34 0.97 -9.11
C ILE A 283 -1.39 -0.02 -9.60
N CYS A 284 -2.49 -0.19 -8.86
CA CYS A 284 -3.60 -1.06 -9.29
C CYS A 284 -4.22 -0.57 -10.59
N LEU A 285 -4.33 0.76 -10.79
CA LEU A 285 -4.82 1.30 -12.05
C LEU A 285 -3.87 1.00 -13.21
N ALA A 286 -2.55 1.12 -13.02
CA ALA A 286 -1.57 0.70 -14.02
C ALA A 286 -1.66 -0.81 -14.32
N PHE A 287 -1.90 -1.63 -13.30
CA PHE A 287 -2.14 -3.06 -13.48
C PHE A 287 -3.38 -3.33 -14.36
N ALA A 288 -4.49 -2.63 -14.10
CA ALA A 288 -5.73 -2.77 -14.87
C ALA A 288 -5.70 -2.03 -16.22
N TYR A 289 -4.70 -1.17 -16.46
CA TYR A 289 -4.62 -0.26 -17.61
C TYR A 289 -4.74 -0.99 -18.96
N HIS A 290 -4.18 -2.19 -19.08
CA HIS A 290 -4.22 -2.97 -20.32
C HIS A 290 -5.65 -3.42 -20.70
N ARG A 291 -6.58 -3.52 -19.74
CA ARG A 291 -7.98 -3.90 -19.99
C ARG A 291 -8.76 -2.73 -20.59
N PHE A 292 -8.53 -1.54 -20.06
CA PHE A 292 -9.06 -0.30 -20.58
C PHE A 292 -8.20 0.14 -21.75
N LYS A 293 -8.46 -0.37 -22.98
CA LYS A 293 -7.84 0.10 -24.25
C LYS A 293 -7.46 1.57 -24.08
N PRO A 294 -6.20 2.00 -24.35
CA PRO A 294 -5.55 3.19 -23.76
C PRO A 294 -6.34 4.47 -24.02
N LYS A 295 -7.41 4.64 -23.27
CA LYS A 295 -8.24 5.82 -23.22
C LYS A 295 -7.80 6.47 -21.93
N ALA A 296 -7.21 7.64 -22.07
CA ALA A 296 -6.80 8.49 -20.96
C ALA A 296 -7.91 8.69 -19.89
N GLY A 297 -9.17 8.40 -20.24
CA GLY A 297 -10.32 8.33 -19.35
C GLY A 297 -10.13 7.51 -18.06
N ALA A 298 -9.40 6.37 -18.09
CA ALA A 298 -9.21 5.58 -16.87
C ALA A 298 -8.36 6.32 -15.82
N ALA A 299 -7.35 7.09 -16.26
CA ALA A 299 -6.55 7.94 -15.38
C ALA A 299 -7.29 9.21 -14.94
N LEU A 300 -8.24 9.71 -15.75
CA LEU A 300 -9.09 10.85 -15.42
C LEU A 300 -9.99 10.58 -14.20
N VAL A 301 -10.38 9.32 -13.96
CA VAL A 301 -11.14 8.93 -12.76
C VAL A 301 -10.38 9.30 -11.48
N LEU A 302 -9.04 9.26 -11.49
CA LEU A 302 -8.25 9.60 -10.30
C LEU A 302 -8.40 11.06 -9.88
N ILE A 303 -8.62 11.97 -10.83
CA ILE A 303 -8.83 13.41 -10.56
C ILE A 303 -10.19 13.64 -9.90
N LEU A 304 -11.17 12.78 -10.17
CA LEU A 304 -12.52 12.88 -9.64
C LEU A 304 -12.67 12.25 -8.25
N LEU A 305 -11.64 11.59 -7.73
CA LEU A 305 -11.70 10.99 -6.39
C LEU A 305 -11.78 12.08 -5.32
N PRO A 306 -12.71 11.99 -4.35
CA PRO A 306 -12.78 12.92 -3.23
C PRO A 306 -11.61 12.69 -2.28
N LEU A 307 -10.47 13.35 -2.54
CA LEU A 307 -9.20 13.12 -1.84
C LEU A 307 -9.28 13.36 -0.32
N SER A 308 -10.26 14.14 0.15
CA SER A 308 -10.51 14.36 1.57
C SER A 308 -10.83 13.07 2.35
N LEU A 309 -11.23 11.99 1.68
CA LEU A 309 -11.42 10.67 2.32
C LEU A 309 -10.10 9.98 2.67
N PHE A 310 -8.97 10.46 2.15
CA PHE A 310 -7.67 9.81 2.27
C PHE A 310 -6.60 10.65 2.98
N VAL A 311 -6.92 11.87 3.43
CA VAL A 311 -5.95 12.77 4.07
C VAL A 311 -5.64 12.41 5.53
N GLY A 312 -6.52 11.67 6.19
CA GLY A 312 -6.31 11.17 7.55
C GLY A 312 -6.68 9.70 7.63
N SER A 313 -5.96 8.93 8.44
CA SER A 313 -6.27 7.51 8.57
C SER A 313 -7.44 7.28 9.51
N THR A 314 -8.53 6.82 8.91
CA THR A 314 -9.67 6.23 9.61
C THR A 314 -9.90 4.83 9.07
N PRO A 315 -10.51 3.92 9.85
CA PRO A 315 -10.85 2.58 9.38
C PRO A 315 -11.69 2.62 8.10
N GLN A 316 -12.57 3.61 7.97
CA GLN A 316 -13.32 3.84 6.73
C GLN A 316 -12.38 4.21 5.57
N GLY A 317 -11.50 5.20 5.75
CA GLY A 317 -10.55 5.61 4.72
C GLY A 317 -9.65 4.45 4.27
N PHE A 318 -9.16 3.65 5.21
CA PHE A 318 -8.36 2.47 4.91
C PHE A 318 -9.17 1.41 4.14
N SER A 319 -10.39 1.11 4.58
CA SER A 319 -11.28 0.18 3.89
C SER A 319 -11.62 0.63 2.46
N LEU A 320 -11.77 1.93 2.23
CA LEU A 320 -12.04 2.49 0.90
C LEU A 320 -10.83 2.32 -0.02
N VAL A 321 -9.62 2.57 0.47
CA VAL A 321 -8.39 2.31 -0.31
C VAL A 321 -8.32 0.83 -0.70
N LEU A 322 -8.50 -0.08 0.27
CA LEU A 322 -8.48 -1.52 0.00
C LEU A 322 -9.61 -1.96 -0.95
N GLY A 323 -10.83 -1.45 -0.77
CA GLY A 323 -11.97 -1.77 -1.63
C GLY A 323 -11.80 -1.29 -3.07
N ILE A 324 -11.38 -0.03 -3.25
CA ILE A 324 -11.12 0.53 -4.59
C ILE A 324 -10.02 -0.25 -5.29
N THR A 325 -8.92 -0.52 -4.60
CA THR A 325 -7.77 -1.26 -5.18
C THR A 325 -8.14 -2.70 -5.53
N ALA A 326 -8.90 -3.39 -4.68
CA ALA A 326 -9.42 -4.72 -4.96
C ALA A 326 -10.32 -4.75 -6.20
N VAL A 327 -11.24 -3.80 -6.34
CA VAL A 327 -12.12 -3.68 -7.52
C VAL A 327 -11.29 -3.44 -8.79
N ILE A 328 -10.32 -2.52 -8.75
CA ILE A 328 -9.46 -2.23 -9.90
C ILE A 328 -8.65 -3.48 -10.29
N CYS A 329 -8.04 -4.17 -9.31
CA CYS A 329 -7.31 -5.42 -9.56
C CYS A 329 -8.21 -6.50 -10.16
N ALA A 330 -9.43 -6.69 -9.63
CA ALA A 330 -10.39 -7.66 -10.15
C ALA A 330 -10.72 -7.39 -11.63
N ILE A 331 -10.96 -6.11 -11.99
CA ILE A 331 -11.17 -5.72 -13.38
C ILE A 331 -9.93 -6.04 -14.23
N GLY A 332 -8.73 -5.79 -13.71
CA GLY A 332 -7.46 -6.09 -14.38
C GLY A 332 -7.23 -7.59 -14.67
N VAL A 333 -7.81 -8.49 -13.85
CA VAL A 333 -7.68 -9.95 -13.99
C VAL A 333 -8.75 -10.56 -14.91
N THR A 334 -9.97 -9.99 -14.96
CA THR A 334 -11.09 -10.56 -15.74
C THR A 334 -10.80 -10.67 -17.25
N ARG A 335 -11.09 -11.85 -17.84
CA ARG A 335 -10.88 -12.17 -19.26
C ARG A 335 -11.61 -11.19 -20.19
N LYS A 336 -11.05 -10.97 -21.38
CA LYS A 336 -11.82 -10.52 -22.54
C LYS A 336 -12.56 -11.73 -23.08
N ASP A 337 -13.86 -11.78 -22.83
CA ASP A 337 -14.79 -12.43 -23.75
C ASP A 337 -14.83 -11.60 -25.06
#